data_AF-A0A7W4LS17-F1
#
_entry.id   AF-A0A7W4LS17-F1
#
_cell.length_a   1.000
_cell.length_b   1.000
_cell.length_c   1.000
_cell.angle_alpha   90.00
_cell.angle_beta   90.00
_cell.angle_gamma   90.00
#
_symmetry.space_group_name_H-M   'P 1'
#
loop_
_entity.id
_entity.type
_entity.pdbx_description
1 polymer ?
#
loop_
_entity_poly.entity_id
_entity_poly.type
_entity_poly.pdbx_seq_one_letter_code
_entity_poly.pdbx_strand_id
1 'polypeptide(L)'
;MSDEEVWLYSKFHHIIMDGISLNLLGNQLIDIYQKIMRGEDLAEHHRPSYLSYMEKEQQYLQSSRFQKDRSFWTETYRTVPEHLSLAERTSHLRQSTAASRDTITLSHSLEQSIRLFCKENNISIISLFMASLYICISRLTAKKDIAIGTYYGNRGSRLEKDMLGMFVSTLPIRMTADPDAEFLSFVRSVGKEQLSVMRHQKYPYNLIFL
;
A
#
# COMPACT_ATOMS: atom_id res chain seq x y z
N MET A 1 9.90 -11.76 -34.95
CA MET A 1 8.56 -11.77 -34.37
C MET A 1 7.76 -12.71 -35.24
N SER A 2 7.15 -13.75 -34.68
CA SER A 2 6.25 -14.59 -35.47
C SER A 2 4.97 -13.78 -35.76
N ASP A 3 4.21 -14.19 -36.77
CA ASP A 3 2.91 -13.58 -37.10
C ASP A 3 1.83 -13.80 -36.00
N GLU A 4 2.18 -14.45 -34.88
CA GLU A 4 1.26 -14.81 -33.79
C GLU A 4 1.50 -14.03 -32.49
N GLU A 5 2.50 -13.15 -32.42
CA GLU A 5 2.79 -12.38 -31.21
C GLU A 5 2.19 -10.98 -31.25
N VAL A 6 1.26 -10.71 -30.34
CA VAL A 6 0.63 -9.38 -30.17
C VAL A 6 1.04 -8.78 -28.83
N TRP A 7 1.45 -7.50 -28.85
CA TRP A 7 1.80 -6.74 -27.67
C TRP A 7 0.75 -5.65 -27.42
N LEU A 8 0.17 -5.65 -26.22
CA LEU A 8 -0.68 -4.56 -25.76
C LEU A 8 0.11 -3.69 -24.77
N TYR A 9 0.33 -2.43 -25.14
CA TYR A 9 0.92 -1.43 -24.25
C TYR A 9 -0.13 -0.41 -23.83
N SER A 10 -0.14 -0.06 -22.55
CA SER A 10 -1.03 0.98 -22.02
C SER A 10 -0.33 1.80 -20.96
N LYS A 11 -0.48 3.12 -21.04
CA LYS A 11 0.13 4.10 -20.14
C LYS A 11 -0.96 5.01 -19.58
N PHE A 12 -0.92 5.22 -18.28
CA PHE A 12 -1.91 6.02 -17.57
C PHE A 12 -1.23 6.98 -16.61
N HIS A 13 -1.85 8.14 -16.39
CA HIS A 13 -1.42 9.04 -15.33
C HIS A 13 -1.94 8.51 -13.99
N HIS A 14 -1.11 8.48 -12.94
CA HIS A 14 -1.48 7.93 -11.63
C HIS A 14 -2.64 8.69 -10.95
N ILE A 15 -2.98 9.89 -11.44
CA ILE A 15 -4.12 10.70 -10.96
C ILE A 15 -5.48 10.07 -11.27
N ILE A 16 -5.56 9.24 -12.32
CA ILE A 16 -6.82 8.58 -12.72
C ILE A 16 -6.83 7.09 -12.36
N MET A 17 -5.71 6.54 -11.90
CA MET A 17 -5.59 5.09 -11.74
C MET A 17 -4.52 4.69 -10.72
N ASP A 18 -4.86 3.74 -9.85
CA ASP A 18 -3.95 3.07 -8.92
C ASP A 18 -3.67 1.62 -9.33
N GLY A 19 -2.82 0.92 -8.56
CA GLY A 19 -2.47 -0.48 -8.81
C GLY A 19 -3.66 -1.45 -8.76
N ILE A 20 -4.69 -1.16 -7.96
CA ILE A 20 -5.91 -1.99 -7.92
C ILE A 20 -6.70 -1.79 -9.22
N SER A 21 -6.83 -0.55 -9.67
CA SER A 21 -7.52 -0.21 -10.92
C SER A 21 -6.84 -0.81 -12.16
N LEU A 22 -5.51 -0.91 -12.17
CA LEU A 22 -4.77 -1.61 -13.23
C LEU A 22 -5.17 -3.10 -13.32
N ASN A 23 -5.27 -3.78 -12.18
CA ASN A 23 -5.72 -5.18 -12.13
C ASN A 23 -7.18 -5.33 -12.57
N LEU A 24 -8.07 -4.43 -12.10
CA LEU A 24 -9.47 -4.41 -12.51
C LEU A 24 -9.62 -4.21 -14.02
N LEU A 25 -8.87 -3.27 -14.59
CA LEU A 25 -8.89 -2.99 -16.02
C LEU A 25 -8.44 -4.22 -16.82
N GLY A 26 -7.35 -4.87 -16.42
CA GLY A 26 -6.86 -6.09 -17.07
C GLY A 26 -7.90 -7.21 -17.06
N ASN A 27 -8.53 -7.46 -15.90
CA ASN A 27 -9.58 -8.47 -15.77
C ASN A 27 -10.80 -8.14 -16.64
N GLN A 28 -11.23 -6.87 -16.66
CA GLN A 28 -12.34 -6.42 -17.50
C GLN A 28 -12.03 -6.55 -19.00
N LEU A 29 -10.80 -6.23 -19.41
CA LEU A 29 -10.38 -6.34 -20.80
C LEU A 29 -10.42 -7.80 -21.26
N ILE A 30 -9.92 -8.73 -20.45
CA ILE A 30 -9.95 -10.17 -20.74
C ILE A 30 -11.39 -10.69 -20.81
N ASP A 31 -12.24 -10.31 -19.86
CA ASP A 31 -13.66 -10.73 -19.84
C ASP A 31 -14.42 -10.24 -21.08
N ILE A 32 -14.28 -8.96 -21.42
CA ILE A 32 -14.92 -8.37 -22.62
C ILE A 32 -14.40 -9.06 -23.88
N TYR A 33 -13.09 -9.27 -23.99
CA TYR A 33 -12.49 -9.94 -25.14
C TYR A 33 -13.05 -11.36 -25.31
N GLN A 34 -13.15 -12.14 -24.23
CA GLN A 34 -13.69 -13.50 -24.28
C GLN A 34 -15.16 -13.53 -24.70
N LYS A 35 -15.98 -12.57 -24.23
CA LYS A 35 -17.39 -12.44 -24.63
C LYS A 35 -17.53 -12.14 -26.12
N ILE A 36 -16.73 -11.19 -26.63
CA ILE A 36 -16.70 -10.86 -28.07
C ILE A 36 -16.33 -12.11 -28.89
N MET A 37 -15.32 -12.88 -28.47
CA MET A 37 -14.91 -14.10 -29.17
C MET A 37 -15.97 -15.21 -29.18
N ARG A 38 -16.90 -15.19 -28.22
CA ARG A 38 -18.00 -16.14 -28.14
C ARG A 38 -19.29 -15.65 -28.82
N GLY A 39 -19.29 -14.42 -29.34
CA GLY A 39 -20.50 -13.80 -29.88
C GLY A 39 -21.55 -13.50 -28.81
N GLU A 40 -21.14 -13.38 -27.55
CA GLU A 40 -22.02 -12.99 -26.44
C GLU A 40 -22.30 -11.49 -26.48
N ASP A 41 -23.51 -11.09 -26.10
CA ASP A 41 -23.88 -9.67 -26.01
C ASP A 41 -23.14 -9.00 -24.83
N LEU A 42 -22.62 -7.79 -25.07
CA LEU A 42 -21.92 -7.02 -24.05
C LEU A 42 -22.96 -6.23 -23.26
N ALA A 43 -23.44 -6.82 -22.17
CA ALA A 43 -24.36 -6.13 -21.27
C ALA A 43 -23.83 -4.74 -20.88
N GLU A 44 -24.71 -3.73 -20.87
CA GLU A 44 -24.36 -2.39 -20.42
C GLU A 44 -24.07 -2.42 -18.92
N HIS A 45 -22.80 -2.24 -18.53
CA HIS A 45 -22.41 -2.22 -17.14
C HIS A 45 -22.48 -0.78 -16.63
N HIS A 46 -23.42 -0.50 -15.74
CA HIS A 46 -23.41 0.76 -14.99
C HIS A 46 -22.17 0.80 -14.09
N ARG A 47 -21.17 1.58 -14.50
CA ARG A 47 -19.93 1.72 -13.73
C ARG A 47 -20.10 2.83 -12.70
N PRO A 48 -19.75 2.57 -11.43
CA PRO A 48 -19.83 3.62 -10.42
C PRO A 48 -18.85 4.75 -10.78
N SER A 49 -19.31 5.99 -10.69
CA SER A 49 -18.52 7.16 -11.06
C SER A 49 -17.57 7.56 -9.93
N TYR A 50 -16.32 7.86 -10.25
CA TYR A 50 -15.35 8.41 -9.30
C TYR A 50 -15.85 9.74 -8.68
N LEU A 51 -16.72 10.48 -9.37
CA LEU A 51 -17.35 11.69 -8.81
C LEU A 51 -18.18 11.39 -7.55
N SER A 52 -18.89 10.26 -7.53
CA SER A 52 -19.66 9.83 -6.34
C SER A 52 -18.75 9.49 -5.16
N TYR A 53 -17.52 9.05 -5.43
CA TYR A 53 -16.51 8.87 -4.40
C TYR A 53 -15.98 10.21 -3.89
N MET A 54 -15.75 11.19 -4.76
CA MET A 54 -15.33 12.54 -4.36
C MET A 54 -16.34 13.21 -3.43
N GLU A 55 -17.63 13.04 -3.65
CA GLU A 55 -18.67 13.54 -2.74
C GLU A 55 -18.57 12.92 -1.34
N LYS A 56 -18.33 11.61 -1.25
CA LYS A 56 -18.10 10.91 0.02
C LYS A 56 -16.83 11.37 0.73
N GLU A 57 -15.79 11.74 -0.03
CA GLU A 57 -14.57 12.31 0.55
C GLU A 57 -14.84 13.68 1.15
N GLN A 58 -15.59 14.55 0.46
CA GLN A 58 -15.99 15.86 1.00
C GLN A 58 -16.84 15.73 2.27
N GLN A 59 -17.80 14.81 2.28
CA GLN A 59 -18.60 14.51 3.47
C GLN A 59 -17.74 14.00 4.64
N TYR A 60 -16.71 13.19 4.35
CA TYR A 60 -15.79 12.72 5.37
C TYR A 60 -15.02 13.86 6.02
N LEU A 61 -14.49 14.82 5.24
CA LEU A 61 -13.75 15.97 5.77
C LEU A 61 -14.56 16.80 6.79
N GLN A 62 -15.88 16.81 6.66
CA GLN A 62 -16.80 17.52 7.55
C GLN A 62 -17.33 16.66 8.72
N SER A 63 -16.93 15.39 8.79
CA SER A 63 -17.47 14.43 9.75
C SER A 63 -16.73 14.41 11.09
N SER A 64 -17.40 13.93 12.14
CA SER A 64 -16.76 13.61 13.42
C SER A 64 -15.67 12.54 13.30
N ARG A 65 -15.80 11.65 12.30
CA ARG A 65 -14.79 10.62 12.00
C ARG A 65 -13.46 11.25 11.58
N PHE A 66 -13.49 12.31 10.76
CA PHE A 66 -12.28 13.03 10.38
C PHE A 66 -11.58 13.65 11.60
N GLN A 67 -12.32 14.24 12.54
CA GLN A 67 -11.72 14.78 13.78
C GLN A 67 -11.09 13.67 14.63
N LYS A 68 -11.74 12.52 14.76
CA LYS A 68 -11.17 11.35 15.46
C LYS A 68 -9.87 10.86 14.81
N ASP A 69 -9.85 10.79 13.48
CA ASP A 69 -8.66 10.37 12.74
C ASP A 69 -7.54 11.40 12.88
N ARG A 70 -7.86 12.70 12.81
CA ARG A 70 -6.93 13.79 13.07
C ARG A 70 -6.29 13.65 14.45
N SER A 71 -7.07 13.49 15.52
CA SER A 71 -6.54 13.31 16.87
C SER A 71 -5.58 12.13 16.98
N PHE A 72 -5.90 11.00 16.33
CA PHE A 72 -5.02 9.83 16.29
C PHE A 72 -3.67 10.16 15.64
N TRP A 73 -3.68 10.78 14.46
CA TRP A 73 -2.45 11.10 13.72
C TRP A 73 -1.62 12.17 14.43
N THR A 74 -2.27 13.22 14.95
CA THR A 74 -1.60 14.28 15.72
C THR A 74 -0.93 13.71 16.97
N GLU A 75 -1.55 12.76 17.69
CA GLU A 75 -0.90 12.13 18.84
C GLU A 75 0.25 11.20 18.42
N THR A 76 0.03 10.37 17.39
CA THR A 76 1.03 9.39 16.91
C THR A 76 2.32 10.07 16.42
N TYR A 77 2.19 11.24 15.79
CA TYR A 77 3.30 12.03 15.24
C TYR A 77 3.52 13.36 15.99
N ARG A 78 3.08 13.44 17.26
CA ARG A 78 3.37 14.59 18.13
C ARG A 78 4.87 14.88 18.22
N THR A 79 5.68 13.82 18.16
CA THR A 79 7.10 13.90 17.85
C THR A 79 7.32 13.29 16.47
N VAL A 80 8.02 14.00 15.59
CA VAL A 80 8.35 13.49 14.26
C VAL A 80 9.67 12.71 14.37
N PRO A 81 9.74 11.44 13.92
CA PRO A 81 11.00 10.70 13.86
C PRO A 81 12.04 11.48 13.07
N GLU A 82 13.30 11.39 13.46
CA GLU A 82 14.38 11.97 12.68
C GLU A 82 14.39 11.42 11.25
N HIS A 83 14.70 12.28 10.29
CA HIS A 83 14.90 11.87 8.91
C HIS A 83 15.91 10.71 8.82
N LEU A 84 15.53 9.67 8.07
CA LEU A 84 16.34 8.49 7.84
C LEU A 84 16.67 8.38 6.35
N SER A 85 17.95 8.24 6.04
CA SER A 85 18.46 7.97 4.69
C SER A 85 19.32 6.71 4.74
N LEU A 86 19.10 5.80 3.79
CA LEU A 86 19.99 4.66 3.55
C LEU A 86 21.15 5.01 2.61
N ALA A 87 21.09 6.17 1.95
CA ALA A 87 22.19 6.67 1.14
C ALA A 87 23.24 7.35 2.03
N GLU A 88 24.51 7.03 1.81
CA GLU A 88 25.67 7.65 2.50
C GLU A 88 25.81 9.15 2.21
N ARG A 89 25.11 9.69 1.20
CA ARG A 89 25.24 11.08 0.77
C ARG A 89 23.97 11.88 1.03
N THR A 90 24.08 12.80 1.98
CA THR A 90 23.30 14.03 2.06
C THR A 90 23.54 14.85 0.80
N SER A 91 22.68 14.76 -0.21
CA SER A 91 22.69 15.81 -1.22
C SER A 91 21.27 16.23 -1.52
N HIS A 92 20.98 17.48 -1.18
CA HIS A 92 19.85 18.28 -1.62
C HIS A 92 19.82 18.51 -3.15
N LEU A 93 20.55 17.69 -3.92
CA LEU A 93 20.47 17.66 -5.37
C LEU A 93 19.08 17.11 -5.71
N ARG A 94 18.34 17.86 -6.52
CA ARG A 94 17.01 17.52 -7.05
C ARG A 94 16.84 16.00 -7.13
N GLN A 95 15.92 15.44 -6.34
CA GLN A 95 15.64 14.01 -6.33
C GLN A 95 15.33 13.58 -7.77
N SER A 96 16.33 12.97 -8.40
CA SER A 96 16.11 12.28 -9.67
C SER A 96 15.15 11.14 -9.40
N THR A 97 14.15 10.98 -10.25
CA THR A 97 13.28 9.80 -10.24
C THR A 97 13.88 8.63 -11.01
N ALA A 98 15.08 8.80 -11.61
CA ALA A 98 15.81 7.70 -12.21
C ALA A 98 16.18 6.67 -11.13
N ALA A 99 15.80 5.42 -11.37
CA ALA A 99 16.02 4.32 -10.45
C ALA A 99 16.48 3.08 -11.21
N SER A 100 17.30 2.25 -10.57
CA SER A 100 17.53 0.86 -10.97
C SER A 100 16.56 -0.04 -10.22
N ARG A 101 16.22 -1.20 -10.80
CA ARG A 101 15.38 -2.20 -10.16
C ARG A 101 16.13 -3.51 -10.09
N ASP A 102 16.43 -3.94 -8.88
CA ASP A 102 16.90 -5.29 -8.60
C ASP A 102 15.74 -6.15 -8.11
N THR A 103 15.69 -7.40 -8.57
CA THR A 103 14.64 -8.36 -8.20
C THR A 103 15.28 -9.61 -7.64
N ILE A 104 14.86 -10.00 -6.44
CA ILE A 104 15.24 -11.26 -5.82
C ILE A 104 14.00 -12.16 -5.85
N THR A 105 14.11 -13.31 -6.52
CA THR A 105 13.07 -14.33 -6.52
C THR A 105 13.36 -15.32 -5.40
N LEU A 106 12.44 -15.44 -4.45
CA LEU A 106 12.53 -16.45 -3.39
C LEU A 106 12.28 -17.84 -3.99
N SER A 107 13.03 -18.85 -3.55
CA SER A 107 12.75 -20.23 -3.95
C SER A 107 11.38 -20.67 -3.46
N HIS A 108 10.74 -21.59 -4.19
CA HIS A 108 9.44 -22.13 -3.78
C HIS A 108 9.48 -22.76 -2.38
N SER A 109 10.58 -23.45 -2.05
CA SER A 109 10.78 -24.03 -0.71
C SER A 109 10.83 -22.98 0.41
N LEU A 110 11.47 -21.83 0.16
CA LEU A 110 11.52 -20.73 1.11
C LEU A 110 10.16 -20.05 1.25
N GLU A 111 9.45 -19.83 0.14
CA GLU A 111 8.08 -19.29 0.15
C GLU A 111 7.15 -20.16 1.01
N GLN A 112 7.17 -21.48 0.82
CA GLN A 112 6.38 -22.41 1.61
C GLN A 112 6.73 -22.36 3.09
N SER A 113 8.03 -22.31 3.42
CA SER A 113 8.52 -22.21 4.80
C SER A 113 8.04 -20.92 5.47
N ILE A 114 8.08 -19.79 4.77
CA ILE A 114 7.56 -18.51 5.26
C ILE A 114 6.06 -18.60 5.53
N ARG A 115 5.28 -19.16 4.59
CA ARG A 115 3.82 -19.31 4.75
C ARG A 115 3.47 -20.21 5.94
N LEU A 116 4.20 -21.31 6.11
CA LEU A 116 4.01 -22.22 7.24
C LEU A 116 4.32 -21.51 8.56
N PHE A 117 5.47 -20.84 8.65
CA PHE A 117 5.87 -20.07 9.82
C PHE A 117 4.82 -19.02 10.20
N CYS A 118 4.30 -18.27 9.23
CA CYS A 118 3.23 -17.29 9.46
C CYS A 118 1.96 -17.95 10.02
N LYS A 119 1.57 -19.10 9.45
CA LYS A 119 0.38 -19.84 9.87
C LYS A 119 0.52 -20.39 11.29
N GLU A 120 1.64 -21.04 11.61
CA GLU A 120 1.91 -21.63 12.93
C GLU A 120 1.95 -20.57 14.04
N ASN A 121 2.46 -19.38 13.73
CA ASN A 121 2.59 -18.29 14.70
C ASN A 121 1.42 -17.31 14.72
N ASN A 122 0.39 -17.54 13.89
CA ASN A 122 -0.78 -16.68 13.72
C ASN A 122 -0.41 -15.21 13.44
N ILE A 123 0.52 -15.00 12.50
CA ILE A 123 0.96 -13.68 12.05
C ILE A 123 0.74 -13.53 10.55
N SER A 124 0.56 -12.29 10.08
CA SER A 124 0.44 -12.03 8.65
C SER A 124 1.81 -11.98 7.98
N ILE A 125 1.86 -12.36 6.70
CA ILE A 125 3.08 -12.26 5.88
C ILE A 125 3.57 -10.80 5.78
N ILE A 126 2.66 -9.83 5.71
CA ILE A 126 3.02 -8.41 5.63
C ILE A 126 3.62 -7.91 6.94
N SER A 127 3.13 -8.37 8.10
CA SER A 127 3.72 -8.02 9.40
C SER A 127 5.13 -8.62 9.53
N LEU A 128 5.35 -9.84 9.04
CA LEU A 128 6.66 -10.48 9.03
C LEU A 128 7.68 -9.70 8.19
N PHE A 129 7.34 -9.36 6.94
CA PHE A 129 8.25 -8.62 6.06
C PHE A 129 8.48 -7.18 6.53
N MET A 130 7.44 -6.50 7.02
CA MET A 130 7.60 -5.16 7.60
C MET A 130 8.50 -5.18 8.83
N ALA A 131 8.30 -6.12 9.76
CA ALA A 131 9.17 -6.28 10.93
C ALA A 131 10.63 -6.56 10.52
N SER A 132 10.84 -7.44 9.54
CA SER A 132 12.17 -7.74 8.99
C SER A 132 12.83 -6.50 8.38
N LEU A 133 12.05 -5.66 7.69
CA LEU A 133 12.52 -4.39 7.13
C LEU A 133 12.90 -3.39 8.22
N TYR A 134 12.09 -3.22 9.27
CA TYR A 134 12.42 -2.38 10.42
C TYR A 134 13.72 -2.84 11.10
N ILE A 135 13.88 -4.14 11.31
CA ILE A 135 15.10 -4.71 11.90
C ILE A 135 16.31 -4.45 10.98
N CYS A 136 16.15 -4.67 9.68
CA CYS A 136 17.22 -4.43 8.70
C CYS A 136 17.67 -2.95 8.72
N ILE A 137 16.73 -2.01 8.63
CA ILE A 137 17.01 -0.58 8.68
C ILE A 137 17.66 -0.19 10.01
N SER A 138 17.15 -0.69 11.14
CA SER A 138 17.71 -0.43 12.46
C SER A 138 19.15 -0.92 12.56
N ARG A 139 19.45 -2.13 12.06
CA ARG A 139 20.82 -2.67 12.04
C ARG A 139 21.77 -1.91 11.11
N LEU A 140 21.28 -1.39 9.99
CA LEU A 140 22.09 -0.62 9.04
C LEU A 140 22.37 0.81 9.51
N THR A 141 21.45 1.42 10.26
CA THR A 141 21.50 2.85 10.60
C THR A 141 21.72 3.14 12.09
N ALA A 142 21.67 2.11 12.94
CA ALA A 142 21.59 2.20 14.40
C ALA A 142 20.37 2.99 14.94
N LYS A 143 19.42 3.39 14.07
CA LYS A 143 18.21 4.09 14.48
C LYS A 143 17.14 3.10 14.92
N LYS A 144 16.57 3.32 16.10
CA LYS A 144 15.52 2.44 16.65
C LYS A 144 14.10 2.95 16.34
N ASP A 145 13.86 4.26 16.38
CA ASP A 145 12.56 4.87 16.07
C ASP A 145 12.44 5.14 14.56
N ILE A 146 11.62 4.36 13.88
CA ILE A 146 11.56 4.33 12.42
C ILE A 146 10.10 4.46 11.98
N ALA A 147 9.83 5.36 11.04
CA ALA A 147 8.57 5.41 10.31
C ALA A 147 8.76 4.93 8.87
N ILE A 148 7.94 3.97 8.44
CA ILE A 148 7.93 3.45 7.06
C ILE A 148 6.55 3.72 6.47
N GLY A 149 6.53 4.40 5.32
CA GLY A 149 5.32 4.58 4.53
C GLY A 149 4.91 3.28 3.84
N THR A 150 3.65 2.90 3.98
CA THR A 150 3.04 1.80 3.23
C THR A 150 1.79 2.29 2.52
N TYR A 151 1.41 1.61 1.44
CA TYR A 151 0.20 1.93 0.69
C TYR A 151 -1.01 1.15 1.23
N TYR A 152 -2.19 1.78 1.18
CA TYR A 152 -3.48 1.18 1.50
C TYR A 152 -4.50 1.52 0.43
N GLY A 153 -5.31 0.53 0.03
CA GLY A 153 -6.23 0.69 -1.10
C GLY A 153 -7.35 1.70 -0.90
N ASN A 154 -7.68 2.07 0.35
CA ASN A 154 -8.73 3.05 0.71
C ASN A 154 -10.10 2.83 0.01
N ARG A 155 -10.46 1.55 -0.22
CA ARG A 155 -11.73 1.12 -0.84
C ARG A 155 -12.56 0.37 0.18
N GLY A 156 -13.50 1.06 0.81
CA GLY A 156 -14.31 0.52 1.91
C GLY A 156 -15.53 -0.26 1.43
N SER A 157 -16.23 0.27 0.43
CA SER A 157 -17.46 -0.34 -0.10
C SER A 157 -17.18 -1.30 -1.28
N ARG A 158 -18.13 -2.20 -1.56
CA ARG A 158 -18.06 -3.06 -2.75
C ARG A 158 -18.00 -2.23 -4.03
N LEU A 159 -18.79 -1.16 -4.12
CA LEU A 159 -18.78 -0.24 -5.26
C LEU A 159 -17.40 0.39 -5.47
N GLU A 160 -16.72 0.81 -4.40
CA GLU A 160 -15.35 1.34 -4.49
C GLU A 160 -14.34 0.27 -4.89
N LYS A 161 -14.52 -0.99 -4.51
CA LYS A 161 -13.63 -2.09 -4.91
C LYS A 161 -13.69 -2.41 -6.39
N ASP A 162 -14.83 -2.14 -7.04
CA ASP A 162 -15.04 -2.40 -8.47
C ASP A 162 -14.81 -1.14 -9.34
N MET A 163 -14.47 -0.01 -8.72
CA MET A 163 -14.32 1.28 -9.40
C MET A 163 -12.90 1.50 -9.95
N LEU A 164 -12.77 2.08 -11.15
CA LEU A 164 -11.48 2.58 -11.61
C LEU A 164 -11.24 3.99 -11.06
N GLY A 165 -10.03 4.26 -10.56
CA GLY A 165 -9.69 5.58 -10.01
C GLY A 165 -8.42 5.58 -9.16
N MET A 166 -8.11 6.74 -8.60
CA MET A 166 -6.99 6.92 -7.68
C MET A 166 -7.47 6.90 -6.23
N PHE A 167 -7.47 5.74 -5.59
CA PHE A 167 -7.93 5.59 -4.21
C PHE A 167 -6.77 5.42 -3.24
N VAL A 168 -5.68 4.80 -3.70
CA VAL A 168 -4.59 4.39 -2.83
C VAL A 168 -4.06 5.57 -2.01
N SER A 169 -3.99 5.38 -0.69
CA SER A 169 -3.38 6.33 0.23
C SER A 169 -2.07 5.76 0.74
N THR A 170 -1.15 6.64 1.15
CA THR A 170 0.08 6.25 1.84
C THR A 170 -0.10 6.54 3.32
N LEU A 171 0.22 5.58 4.20
CA LEU A 171 0.18 5.77 5.64
C LEU A 171 1.54 5.42 6.26
N PRO A 172 2.08 6.28 7.14
CA PRO A 172 3.30 5.99 7.84
C PRO A 172 3.00 5.11 9.06
N ILE A 173 3.73 4.00 9.18
CA ILE A 173 3.71 3.13 10.37
C ILE A 173 5.00 3.42 11.13
N ARG A 174 4.88 3.83 12.39
CA ARG A 174 6.02 4.13 13.26
C ARG A 174 6.23 2.99 14.24
N MET A 175 7.45 2.46 14.29
CA MET A 175 7.82 1.38 15.20
C MET A 175 9.16 1.69 15.85
N THR A 176 9.31 1.27 17.11
CA THR A 176 10.61 1.20 17.79
C THR A 176 11.17 -0.20 17.63
N ALA A 177 12.21 -0.35 16.80
CA ALA A 177 12.95 -1.59 16.59
C ALA A 177 13.99 -1.77 17.70
N ASP A 178 13.57 -2.33 18.83
CA ASP A 178 14.46 -2.61 19.97
C ASP A 178 15.27 -3.90 19.74
N PRO A 179 16.62 -3.84 19.73
CA PRO A 179 17.48 -5.01 19.50
C PRO A 179 17.32 -6.13 20.54
N ASP A 180 16.85 -5.79 21.75
CA ASP A 180 16.67 -6.74 22.85
C ASP A 180 15.28 -7.40 22.83
N ALA A 181 14.38 -6.95 21.95
CA ALA A 181 13.04 -7.52 21.83
C ALA A 181 13.07 -8.88 21.13
N GLU A 182 12.28 -9.82 21.64
CA GLU A 182 12.03 -11.10 20.98
C GLU A 182 11.39 -10.87 19.60
N PHE A 183 11.95 -11.49 18.57
CA PHE A 183 11.55 -11.32 17.17
C PHE A 183 10.04 -11.49 16.97
N LEU A 184 9.45 -12.58 17.47
CA LEU A 184 8.04 -12.87 17.23
C LEU A 184 7.13 -11.87 17.93
N SER A 185 7.50 -11.44 19.14
CA SER A 185 6.80 -10.39 19.86
C SER A 185 6.84 -9.06 19.09
N PHE A 186 7.98 -8.71 18.48
CA PHE A 186 8.07 -7.53 17.62
C PHE A 186 7.19 -7.64 16.36
N VAL A 187 7.20 -8.78 15.66
CA VAL A 187 6.34 -9.03 14.49
C VAL A 187 4.85 -8.85 14.84
N ARG A 188 4.43 -9.36 15.99
CA ARG A 188 3.05 -9.20 16.48
C ARG A 188 2.72 -7.73 16.78
N SER A 189 3.65 -6.98 17.36
CA SER A 189 3.49 -5.54 17.60
C SER A 189 3.35 -4.76 16.30
N VAL A 190 4.14 -5.08 15.26
CA VAL A 190 3.99 -4.49 13.92
C VAL A 190 2.59 -4.79 13.35
N GLY A 191 2.08 -6.02 13.49
CA GLY A 191 0.74 -6.37 13.04
C GLY A 191 -0.37 -5.63 13.79
N LYS A 192 -0.23 -5.43 15.10
CA LYS A 192 -1.16 -4.61 15.90
C LYS A 192 -1.16 -3.16 15.45
N GLU A 193 0.01 -2.60 15.19
CA GLU A 193 0.14 -1.21 14.75
C GLU A 193 -0.44 -1.02 13.34
N GLN A 194 -0.19 -1.95 12.42
CA GLN A 194 -0.83 -1.98 11.10
C GLN A 194 -2.36 -1.91 11.21
N LEU A 195 -2.97 -2.76 12.04
CA LEU A 195 -4.42 -2.74 12.26
C LEU A 195 -4.89 -1.42 12.90
N SER A 196 -4.10 -0.84 13.79
CA SER A 196 -4.42 0.45 14.41
C SER A 196 -4.46 1.56 13.37
N VAL A 197 -3.39 1.71 12.60
CA VAL A 197 -3.25 2.67 11.49
C VAL A 197 -4.34 2.46 10.43
N MET A 198 -4.64 1.22 10.07
CA MET A 198 -5.69 0.89 9.10
C MET A 198 -7.06 1.41 9.49
N ARG A 199 -7.39 1.47 10.79
CA ARG A 199 -8.66 2.04 11.23
C ARG A 199 -8.76 3.51 10.84
N HIS A 200 -7.65 4.23 10.76
CA HIS A 200 -7.55 5.66 10.46
C HIS A 200 -7.07 5.96 9.03
N GLN A 201 -7.11 4.97 8.13
CA GLN A 201 -6.56 5.05 6.77
C GLN A 201 -7.20 6.10 5.85
N LYS A 202 -8.41 6.53 6.18
CA LYS A 202 -9.16 7.50 5.38
C LYS A 202 -8.59 8.92 5.51
N TYR A 203 -7.79 9.17 6.54
CA TYR A 203 -7.21 10.49 6.77
C TYR A 203 -6.22 10.85 5.65
N PRO A 204 -6.31 12.06 5.05
CA PRO A 204 -5.42 12.44 3.95
C PRO A 204 -3.96 12.51 4.42
N TYR A 205 -3.08 11.79 3.72
CA TYR A 205 -1.65 11.71 4.07
C TYR A 205 -0.98 13.08 4.22
N ASN A 206 -1.31 14.03 3.33
CA ASN A 206 -0.77 15.38 3.33
C ASN A 206 -1.17 16.21 4.57
N LEU A 207 -2.12 15.74 5.38
CA LEU A 207 -2.54 16.37 6.62
C LEU A 207 -1.92 15.72 7.87
N ILE A 208 -1.20 14.59 7.75
CA ILE A 208 -0.62 13.87 8.90
C ILE A 208 0.49 14.70 9.57
N PHE A 209 1.24 15.48 8.80
CA PHE A 209 2.41 16.23 9.27
C PHE A 209 2.18 17.75 9.38
N LEU A 210 0.92 18.19 9.38
CA LEU A 210 0.52 19.59 9.57
C LEU A 210 -0.02 19.81 10.98
#